data_AF-A0A1H0Q5C0-F1
#
_entry.id   AF-A0A1H0Q5C0-F1
#
_cell.length_a   1.000
_cell.length_b   1.000
_cell.length_c   1.000
_cell.angle_alpha   90.00
_cell.angle_beta   90.00
_cell.angle_gamma   90.00
#
_symmetry.space_group_name_H-M   'P 1'
#
loop_
_entity.id
_entity.type
_entity.pdbx_description
1 polymer ?
#
loop_
_entity_poly.entity_id
_entity_poly.type
_entity_poly.pdbx_seq_one_letter_code
_entity_poly.pdbx_strand_id
1 'polypeptide(L)'
;MCGTLFDEEMILFETGTFTRLSNDPLFQISLVRQVPNDDEEFYQVHLDIFYKLTSENAEFIGSIWDEDLDENIFDYIRNSEIFADAKEKEYLKVKIYLDET
;
A
#
# COMPACT_ATOMS: atom_id res chain seq x y z
N MET A 1 -13.21 3.13 17.26
CA MET A 1 -11.91 3.29 17.92
C MET A 1 -10.95 3.95 16.94
N CYS A 2 -11.15 5.24 16.64
CA CYS A 2 -10.40 5.96 15.60
C CYS A 2 -10.16 7.39 16.07
N GLY A 3 -9.28 7.59 17.06
CA GLY A 3 -9.08 8.93 17.65
C GLY A 3 -7.71 9.20 18.24
N THR A 4 -6.83 8.21 18.33
CA THR A 4 -5.44 8.41 18.74
C THR A 4 -4.57 7.81 17.65
N LEU A 5 -3.96 8.68 16.84
CA LEU A 5 -2.73 8.35 16.14
C LEU A 5 -1.73 8.01 17.24
N PHE A 6 -1.05 6.88 17.14
CA PHE A 6 0.16 6.70 17.95
C PHE A 6 1.18 7.68 17.38
N ASP A 7 1.88 8.44 18.22
CA ASP A 7 2.78 9.52 17.78
C ASP A 7 3.93 9.00 16.86
N GLU A 8 4.12 7.68 16.80
CA GLU A 8 5.17 6.99 16.03
C GLU A 8 4.60 6.05 14.96
N GLU A 9 3.31 6.17 14.65
CA GLU A 9 2.70 5.41 13.55
C GLU A 9 3.17 5.96 12.20
N MET A 10 3.55 5.05 11.30
CA MET A 10 3.90 5.38 9.92
C MET A 10 3.04 4.59 8.94
N ILE A 11 2.79 5.20 7.78
CA ILE A 11 2.02 4.58 6.69
C ILE A 11 2.84 4.61 5.40
N LEU A 12 3.03 3.45 4.79
CA LEU A 12 3.65 3.28 3.49
C LEU A 12 2.58 2.97 2.44
N PHE A 13 2.65 3.68 1.32
CA PHE A 13 1.93 3.33 0.10
C PHE A 13 2.91 2.89 -0.97
N GLU A 14 2.73 1.67 -1.49
CA GLU A 14 3.60 1.09 -2.52
C GLU A 14 2.79 0.58 -3.71
N THR A 15 3.32 0.76 -4.90
CA THR A 15 2.78 0.16 -6.12
C THR A 15 3.87 -0.47 -6.97
N GLY A 16 3.52 -1.55 -7.66
CA GLY A 16 4.42 -2.13 -8.64
C GLY A 16 3.91 -3.41 -9.28
N THR A 17 4.72 -3.96 -10.17
CA THR A 17 4.44 -5.26 -10.82
C THR A 17 5.07 -6.39 -10.03
N PHE A 18 4.25 -7.33 -9.57
CA PHE A 18 4.67 -8.48 -8.77
C PHE A 18 4.55 -9.79 -9.56
N THR A 19 5.64 -10.54 -9.66
CA THR A 19 5.72 -11.81 -10.42
C THR A 19 5.78 -13.06 -9.55
N ARG A 20 5.97 -12.93 -8.24
CA ARG A 20 6.19 -14.08 -7.34
C ARG A 20 4.90 -14.81 -6.91
N LEU A 21 3.72 -14.24 -7.14
CA LEU A 21 2.44 -14.76 -6.62
C LEU A 21 1.65 -15.60 -7.63
N SER A 22 2.02 -15.56 -8.90
CA SER A 22 1.34 -16.26 -9.99
C SER A 22 2.30 -16.49 -11.16
N ASN A 23 1.92 -17.38 -12.08
CA ASN A 23 2.68 -17.57 -13.33
C ASN A 23 2.65 -16.31 -14.22
N ASP A 24 1.58 -15.51 -14.11
CA ASP A 24 1.44 -14.23 -14.81
C ASP A 24 1.77 -13.07 -13.86
N PRO A 25 2.40 -11.99 -14.34
CA PRO A 25 2.65 -10.80 -13.54
C PRO A 25 1.33 -10.10 -13.16
N LEU A 26 1.25 -9.64 -11.91
CA LEU A 26 0.11 -8.88 -11.38
C LEU A 26 0.56 -7.48 -11.02
N PHE A 27 -0.35 -6.50 -11.14
CA PHE A 27 -0.13 -5.19 -10.56
C PHE A 27 -0.59 -5.21 -9.10
N GLN A 28 0.22 -4.68 -8.20
CA GLN A 28 -0.04 -4.62 -6.76
C GLN A 28 -0.13 -3.17 -6.31
N ILE A 29 -1.14 -2.90 -5.48
CA ILE A 29 -1.21 -1.73 -4.61
C ILE A 29 -1.10 -2.25 -3.18
N SER A 30 -0.16 -1.73 -2.41
CA SER A 30 0.03 -2.05 -1.00
C SER A 30 -0.13 -0.80 -0.14
N LEU A 31 -0.82 -0.96 0.98
CA LEU A 31 -0.87 0.01 2.06
C LEU A 31 -0.42 -0.70 3.34
N VAL A 32 0.67 -0.24 3.92
CA VAL A 32 1.25 -0.80 5.14
C VAL A 32 1.11 0.24 6.23
N ARG A 33 0.46 -0.14 7.33
CA ARG A 33 0.44 0.65 8.56
C ARG A 33 1.37 -0.02 9.56
N GLN A 34 2.35 0.72 10.07
CA GLN A 34 3.31 0.19 11.03
C GLN A 34 3.33 1.00 12.32
N VAL A 35 3.49 0.30 13.44
CA VAL A 35 3.66 0.87 14.78
C VAL A 35 4.88 0.22 15.44
N PRO A 36 5.69 0.98 16.19
CA PRO A 36 6.83 0.41 16.91
C PRO A 36 6.39 -0.67 17.90
N ASN A 37 7.22 -1.70 18.05
CA ASN A 37 7.12 -2.68 19.13
C ASN A 37 8.14 -2.37 20.25
N ASP A 38 8.17 -3.22 21.28
CA ASP A 38 9.05 -3.04 22.44
C ASP A 38 10.54 -3.31 22.13
N ASP A 39 10.86 -3.89 20.97
CA ASP A 39 12.18 -4.41 20.59
C ASP A 39 12.86 -3.59 19.46
N GLU A 40 12.50 -2.31 19.29
CA GLU A 40 12.99 -1.41 18.21
C GLU A 40 12.61 -1.89 16.78
N GLU A 41 11.67 -2.84 16.68
CA GLU A 41 11.08 -3.37 15.45
C GLU A 41 9.64 -2.82 15.30
N PHE A 42 8.90 -3.29 14.29
CA PHE A 42 7.55 -2.80 13.99
C PHE A 42 6.53 -3.91 13.84
N TYR A 43 5.36 -3.74 14.45
CA TYR A 43 4.16 -4.46 14.04
C TYR A 43 3.56 -3.80 12.79
N GLN A 44 3.36 -4.58 11.74
CA GLN A 44 2.90 -4.09 10.44
C GLN A 44 1.59 -4.76 10.02
N VAL A 45 0.55 -3.95 9.78
CA VAL A 45 -0.67 -4.41 9.12
C VAL A 45 -0.57 -4.09 7.63
N HIS A 46 -0.55 -5.15 6.81
CA HIS A 46 -0.47 -5.08 5.36
C HIS A 46 -1.87 -5.19 4.74
N LEU A 47 -2.17 -4.31 3.78
CA LEU A 47 -3.28 -4.43 2.85
C LEU A 47 -2.72 -4.47 1.42
N ASP A 48 -2.75 -5.64 0.80
CA ASP A 48 -2.35 -5.81 -0.60
C ASP A 48 -3.56 -6.07 -1.49
N ILE A 49 -3.67 -5.31 -2.56
CA ILE A 49 -4.69 -5.47 -3.59
C ILE A 49 -4.01 -5.77 -4.92
N PHE A 50 -4.41 -6.88 -5.53
CA PHE A 50 -3.85 -7.36 -6.79
C PHE A 50 -4.84 -7.13 -7.92
N TYR A 51 -4.35 -6.55 -9.01
CA TYR A 51 -5.07 -6.31 -10.24
C TYR A 51 -4.40 -7.07 -11.39
N LYS A 52 -5.18 -7.26 -12.46
CA LYS A 52 -4.60 -7.69 -13.72
C LYS A 52 -3.59 -6.63 -14.21
N LEU A 53 -2.41 -7.08 -14.63
CA LEU A 53 -1.43 -6.18 -15.24
C LEU A 53 -1.94 -5.67 -16.60
N THR A 54 -1.77 -4.38 -16.82
CA THR A 54 -2.09 -3.65 -18.06
C THR A 54 -0.91 -2.77 -18.44
N SER A 55 -0.84 -2.31 -19.68
CA SER A 55 0.23 -1.39 -20.10
C SER A 55 0.21 -0.06 -19.34
N GLU A 56 -0.95 0.35 -18.82
CA GLU A 56 -1.12 1.60 -18.05
C GLU A 56 -0.59 1.44 -16.63
N ASN A 57 -1.11 0.46 -15.86
CA ASN A 57 -0.68 0.28 -14.48
C ASN A 57 0.72 -0.34 -14.32
N ALA A 58 1.29 -0.92 -15.38
CA ALA A 58 2.68 -1.39 -15.36
C ALA A 58 3.70 -0.25 -15.15
N GLU A 59 3.35 0.99 -15.51
CA GLU A 59 4.20 2.17 -15.35
C GLU A 59 4.17 2.71 -13.90
N PHE A 60 3.17 2.33 -13.10
CA PHE A 60 3.05 2.77 -11.71
C PHE A 60 3.99 1.97 -10.81
N ILE A 61 5.19 2.51 -10.59
CA ILE A 61 6.18 1.93 -9.68
C ILE A 61 6.62 3.02 -8.72
N GLY A 62 6.43 2.77 -7.43
CA GLY A 62 6.82 3.74 -6.42
C GLY A 62 6.47 3.31 -5.02
N SER A 63 7.12 3.97 -4.07
CA SER A 63 6.88 3.87 -2.64
C SER A 63 6.91 5.27 -2.05
N ILE A 64 5.98 5.57 -1.15
CA ILE A 64 5.92 6.86 -0.45
C ILE A 64 5.48 6.65 1.00
N TRP A 65 6.23 7.22 1.92
CA TRP A 65 5.86 7.28 3.33
C TRP A 65 5.01 8.52 3.59
N ASP A 66 4.14 8.45 4.58
CA ASP A 66 3.36 9.61 5.03
C ASP A 66 4.24 10.72 5.59
N GLU A 67 5.38 10.38 6.21
CA GLU A 67 6.38 11.35 6.68
C GLU A 67 7.08 12.12 5.55
N ASP A 68 7.12 11.57 4.34
CA ASP A 68 7.72 12.21 3.16
C ASP A 68 6.76 13.21 2.49
N LEU A 69 5.52 13.33 2.97
CA LEU A 69 4.48 14.19 2.40
C LEU A 69 4.18 15.39 3.30
N ASP A 70 4.02 16.56 2.68
CA ASP A 70 3.48 17.75 3.34
C ASP A 70 1.95 17.68 3.56
N GLU A 71 1.30 16.64 3.04
CA GLU A 71 -0.15 16.41 3.10
C GLU A 71 -0.50 15.04 3.70
N ASN A 72 -1.77 14.83 4.04
CA ASN A 72 -2.22 13.53 4.52
C ASN A 72 -2.10 12.46 3.42
N ILE A 73 -1.47 11.33 3.73
CA ILE A 73 -1.26 10.25 2.75
C ILE A 73 -2.57 9.73 2.13
N PHE A 74 -3.69 9.73 2.85
CA PHE A 74 -4.97 9.30 2.29
C PHE A 74 -5.57 10.32 1.31
N ASP A 75 -5.31 11.61 1.52
CA ASP A 75 -5.64 12.65 0.54
C ASP A 75 -4.76 12.50 -0.71
N TYR A 76 -3.45 12.32 -0.52
CA TYR A 76 -2.50 12.03 -1.60
C TYR A 76 -2.95 10.82 -2.44
N ILE A 77 -3.23 9.67 -1.80
CA ILE A 77 -3.69 8.45 -2.48
C ILE A 77 -4.98 8.73 -3.26
N ARG A 78 -5.98 9.36 -2.63
CA ARG A 78 -7.28 9.64 -3.29
C ARG A 78 -7.15 10.55 -4.52
N ASN A 79 -6.14 11.42 -4.54
CA ASN A 79 -5.87 12.33 -5.65
C ASN A 79 -4.90 11.76 -6.69
N SER A 80 -4.29 10.59 -6.44
CA SER A 80 -3.32 9.97 -7.34
C SER A 80 -3.94 9.37 -8.60
N GLU A 81 -3.17 9.37 -9.70
CA GLU A 81 -3.54 8.66 -10.94
C GLU A 81 -3.69 7.15 -10.71
N ILE A 82 -2.89 6.60 -9.79
CA ILE A 82 -2.93 5.20 -9.37
C ILE A 82 -4.32 4.83 -8.83
N PHE A 83 -4.83 5.61 -7.89
CA PHE A 83 -6.15 5.34 -7.30
C PHE A 83 -7.27 5.60 -8.31
N ALA A 84 -7.12 6.65 -9.14
CA ALA A 84 -8.07 6.94 -10.20
C ALA A 84 -8.18 5.78 -11.21
N ASP A 85 -7.05 5.15 -11.55
CA ASP A 85 -6.98 3.96 -12.41
C ASP A 85 -7.58 2.72 -11.74
N ALA A 86 -7.23 2.48 -10.47
CA ALA A 86 -7.60 1.26 -9.76
C ALA A 86 -9.06 1.20 -9.31
N LYS A 87 -9.66 2.33 -8.92
CA LYS A 87 -10.99 2.35 -8.26
C LYS A 87 -12.14 1.79 -9.11
N GLU A 88 -12.02 1.83 -10.43
CA GLU A 88 -13.04 1.33 -11.37
C GLU A 88 -12.71 -0.08 -11.89
N LYS A 89 -11.52 -0.63 -11.55
CA LYS A 89 -11.05 -1.93 -12.03
C LYS A 89 -11.40 -3.03 -11.06
N GLU A 90 -11.75 -4.20 -11.60
CA GLU A 90 -11.96 -5.40 -10.80
C GLU A 90 -10.62 -5.89 -10.23
N TYR A 91 -10.55 -6.00 -8.91
CA TYR A 91 -9.41 -6.63 -8.24
C TYR A 91 -9.52 -8.16 -8.33
N LEU A 92 -8.38 -8.81 -8.48
CA LEU A 92 -8.28 -10.28 -8.54
C LEU A 92 -8.19 -10.90 -7.16
N LYS A 93 -7.50 -10.21 -6.24
CA LYS A 93 -7.25 -10.70 -4.89
C LYS A 93 -6.98 -9.55 -3.94
N VAL A 94 -7.43 -9.71 -2.70
CA VAL A 94 -7.05 -8.86 -1.58
C VAL A 94 -6.40 -9.76 -0.53
N LYS A 95 -5.31 -9.29 0.08
CA LYS A 95 -4.72 -9.89 1.27
C LYS A 95 -4.65 -8.86 2.38
N ILE A 96 -5.00 -9.28 3.58
CA ILE A 96 -4.82 -8.51 4.80
C ILE A 96 -4.12 -9.42 5.79
N TYR A 97 -2.96 -9.01 6.30
CA TYR A 97 -2.18 -9.80 7.25
C TYR A 97 -1.38 -8.89 8.19
N LEU A 98 -0.98 -9.47 9.32
CA LEU A 98 -0.07 -8.86 10.28
C LEU A 98 1.31 -9.49 10.08
N ASP A 99 2.35 -8.66 10.14
CA ASP A 99 3.76 -9.06 10.09
C ASP A 99 4.56 -8.30 11.17
N GLU A 100 5.79 -8.73 11.43
CA GLU A 100 6.75 -8.11 12.34
C GLU A 100 8.11 -8.03 11.64
N THR A 101 8.80 -6.88 11.73
CA THR A 101 10.03 -6.59 10.96
C THR A 101 11.30 -6.99 11.65
#